data_AF-A0A4U0WQH6-F1
#
_entry.id   AF-A0A4U0WQH6-F1
#
_cell.length_a   1.000
_cell.length_b   1.000
_cell.length_c   1.000
_cell.angle_alpha   90.00
_cell.angle_beta   90.00
_cell.angle_gamma   90.00
#
_symmetry.space_group_name_H-M   'P 1'
#
loop_
_entity.id
_entity.type
_entity.pdbx_description
1 polymer ?
#
loop_
_entity_poly.entity_id
_entity_poly.type
_entity_poly.pdbx_seq_one_letter_code
_entity_poly.pdbx_strand_id
1 'polypeptide(L)'
;MSSSDWLKRDLEQAQADLSRASRRLAAAQEERNASHEAPTAEQHKVDVFSVPEGSNPHYQQAMKNARRRYEAAKAAFLTSEQKVRDAKAEVSAAQIKIDTFERALSEEEAWERGASGRFRGDHANESNLRGQYRKRSEEWDKSQGWNQKKEKRPRAADASPAPPLKKQSANRSTSEQIQDWHQACAEAFKDMAQMRVFPEPPCEPCSDLGCNIAKCFEGRSTLKTDRLLFHPDRFSSVPEDVRETIRRAANEMFVVVNGMYQ
;
A
#
# COMPACT_ATOMS: atom_id res chain seq x y z
N MET A 1 6.05 30.88 -17.06
CA MET A 1 4.92 29.94 -16.85
C MET A 1 4.69 29.86 -15.37
N SER A 2 3.48 30.17 -14.91
CA SER A 2 3.11 30.06 -13.50
C SER A 2 3.01 28.58 -13.10
N SER A 3 3.13 28.30 -11.80
CA SER A 3 2.86 26.96 -11.27
C SER A 3 1.41 26.53 -11.59
N SER A 4 0.46 27.47 -11.57
CA SER A 4 -0.92 27.22 -12.02
C SER A 4 -1.05 26.75 -13.48
N ASP A 5 -0.12 27.14 -14.38
CA ASP A 5 -0.22 26.79 -15.80
C ASP A 5 0.09 25.31 -16.07
N TRP A 6 0.99 24.69 -15.30
CA TRP A 6 1.29 23.26 -15.47
C TRP A 6 0.19 22.39 -14.89
N LEU A 7 -0.35 22.76 -13.72
CA LEU A 7 -1.48 22.06 -13.09
C LEU A 7 -2.73 22.05 -13.99
N LYS A 8 -3.01 23.17 -14.67
CA LYS A 8 -4.12 23.25 -15.64
C LYS A 8 -3.92 22.30 -16.82
N ARG A 9 -2.71 22.22 -17.40
CA ARG A 9 -2.41 21.28 -18.48
C ARG A 9 -2.53 19.83 -18.03
N ASP A 10 -2.04 19.51 -16.84
CA ASP A 10 -2.14 18.15 -16.28
C ASP A 10 -3.59 17.77 -15.99
N LEU A 11 -4.42 18.71 -15.52
CA LEU A 11 -5.86 18.51 -15.35
C LEU A 11 -6.55 18.24 -16.70
N GLU A 12 -6.28 19.04 -17.72
CA GLU A 12 -6.81 18.83 -19.08
C GLU A 12 -6.42 17.45 -19.63
N GLN A 13 -5.17 17.06 -19.43
CA GLN A 13 -4.68 15.74 -19.82
C GLN A 13 -5.39 14.61 -19.05
N ALA A 14 -5.61 14.78 -17.73
CA ALA A 14 -6.35 13.82 -16.92
C ALA A 14 -7.82 13.70 -17.33
N GLN A 15 -8.47 14.79 -17.73
CA GLN A 15 -9.82 14.78 -18.31
C GLN A 15 -9.87 14.06 -19.66
N ALA A 16 -8.84 14.22 -20.49
CA ALA A 16 -8.70 13.46 -21.74
C ALA A 16 -8.49 11.95 -21.48
N ASP A 17 -7.73 11.59 -20.44
CA ASP A 17 -7.57 10.21 -19.97
C ASP A 17 -8.91 9.62 -19.50
N LEU A 18 -9.67 10.33 -18.67
CA LEU A 18 -11.00 9.91 -18.23
C LEU A 18 -11.92 9.66 -19.42
N SER A 19 -11.91 10.56 -20.41
CA SER A 19 -12.71 10.41 -21.63
C SER A 19 -12.32 9.15 -22.43
N ARG A 20 -11.03 8.83 -22.52
CA ARG A 20 -10.55 7.58 -23.15
C ARG A 20 -10.98 6.35 -22.37
N ALA A 21 -10.83 6.36 -21.04
CA ALA A 21 -11.21 5.26 -20.17
C ALA A 21 -12.73 4.99 -20.24
N SER A 22 -13.55 6.03 -20.24
CA SER A 22 -15.01 5.92 -20.38
C SER A 22 -15.43 5.31 -21.72
N ARG A 23 -14.75 5.67 -22.83
CA ARG A 23 -15.00 5.01 -24.13
C ARG A 23 -14.64 3.53 -24.12
N ARG A 24 -13.53 3.15 -23.48
CA ARG A 24 -13.14 1.74 -23.32
C ARG A 24 -14.15 0.96 -22.49
N LEU A 25 -14.67 1.57 -21.41
CA LEU A 25 -15.71 0.97 -20.59
C LEU A 25 -17.00 0.74 -21.40
N ALA A 26 -17.43 1.72 -22.20
CA ALA A 26 -18.59 1.56 -23.07
C ALA A 26 -18.41 0.42 -24.08
N ALA A 27 -17.25 0.36 -24.75
CA ALA A 27 -16.93 -0.72 -25.69
C ALA A 27 -16.89 -2.11 -25.01
N ALA A 28 -16.30 -2.20 -23.81
CA ALA A 28 -16.26 -3.45 -23.04
C ALA A 28 -17.67 -3.90 -22.60
N GLN A 29 -18.55 -2.95 -22.26
CA GLN A 29 -19.94 -3.24 -21.93
C GLN A 29 -20.72 -3.76 -23.14
N GLU A 30 -20.51 -3.17 -24.32
CA GLU A 30 -21.10 -3.65 -25.57
C GLU A 30 -20.64 -5.08 -25.90
N GLU A 31 -19.33 -5.35 -25.79
CA GLU A 31 -18.77 -6.70 -25.98
C GLU A 31 -19.36 -7.73 -24.99
N ARG A 32 -19.51 -7.34 -23.72
CA ARG A 32 -20.14 -8.18 -22.70
C ARG A 32 -21.60 -8.46 -23.03
N ASN A 33 -22.35 -7.44 -23.45
CA ASN A 33 -23.76 -7.59 -23.80
C ASN A 33 -23.92 -8.53 -25.02
N ALA A 34 -23.09 -8.38 -26.05
CA ALA A 34 -23.06 -9.28 -27.20
C ALA A 34 -22.70 -10.72 -26.81
N SER A 35 -21.82 -10.89 -25.82
CA SER A 35 -21.38 -12.20 -25.33
C SER A 35 -22.37 -12.87 -24.37
N HIS A 36 -23.35 -12.14 -23.83
CA HIS A 36 -24.30 -12.66 -22.83
C HIS A 36 -25.37 -13.58 -23.46
N GLU A 37 -25.73 -13.36 -24.73
CA GLU A 37 -26.76 -14.13 -25.42
C GLU A 37 -26.29 -15.51 -25.90
N ALA A 38 -24.98 -15.67 -26.14
CA ALA A 38 -24.44 -16.92 -26.68
C ALA A 38 -24.47 -18.11 -25.68
N PRO A 39 -24.08 -17.95 -24.40
CA PRO A 39 -24.13 -19.04 -23.43
C PRO A 39 -25.55 -19.54 -23.15
N THR A 40 -26.54 -18.65 -23.07
CA THR A 40 -27.94 -19.02 -22.85
C THR A 40 -28.51 -19.79 -24.03
N ALA A 41 -28.21 -19.38 -25.27
CA ALA A 41 -28.61 -20.10 -26.47
C ALA A 41 -27.97 -21.51 -26.56
N GLU A 42 -26.69 -21.66 -26.19
CA GLU A 42 -26.00 -22.96 -26.19
C GLU A 42 -26.41 -23.86 -25.01
N GLN A 43 -26.69 -23.30 -23.83
CA GLN A 43 -27.23 -24.03 -22.68
C GLN A 43 -28.54 -24.73 -23.05
N HIS A 44 -29.47 -24.00 -23.68
CA HIS A 44 -30.74 -24.57 -24.12
C HIS A 44 -30.55 -25.74 -25.10
N LYS A 45 -29.53 -25.71 -25.97
CA LYS A 45 -29.21 -26.84 -26.86
C LYS A 45 -28.76 -28.06 -26.05
N VAL A 46 -27.89 -27.87 -25.06
CA VAL A 46 -27.45 -28.94 -24.15
C VAL A 46 -28.62 -29.54 -23.38
N ASP A 47 -29.55 -28.71 -22.92
CA ASP A 47 -30.74 -29.15 -22.17
C ASP A 47 -31.69 -29.98 -23.06
N VAL A 48 -31.89 -29.59 -24.33
CA VAL A 48 -32.65 -30.38 -25.30
C VAL A 48 -32.02 -31.76 -25.52
N PHE A 49 -30.69 -31.86 -25.47
CA PHE A 49 -29.96 -33.14 -25.55
C PHE A 49 -29.75 -33.84 -24.18
N SER A 50 -30.48 -33.46 -23.14
CA SER A 50 -30.43 -34.16 -21.85
C SER A 50 -31.47 -35.28 -21.73
N VAL A 51 -32.39 -35.42 -22.70
CA VAL A 51 -33.35 -36.52 -22.74
C VAL A 51 -32.66 -37.79 -23.23
N PRO A 52 -32.71 -38.92 -22.49
CA PRO A 52 -31.95 -40.12 -22.82
C PRO A 52 -32.55 -40.90 -24.00
N GLU A 53 -32.31 -40.44 -25.22
CA GLU A 53 -32.62 -41.19 -26.45
C GLU A 53 -31.46 -42.11 -26.86
N GLY A 54 -31.28 -43.18 -26.08
CA GLY A 54 -30.54 -44.37 -26.50
C GLY A 54 -29.05 -44.18 -26.86
N SER A 55 -28.39 -45.31 -27.09
CA SER A 55 -26.94 -45.44 -27.30
C SER A 55 -26.44 -44.97 -28.67
N ASN A 56 -27.07 -43.96 -29.29
CA ASN A 56 -26.69 -43.52 -30.62
C ASN A 56 -25.33 -42.76 -30.58
N PRO A 57 -24.27 -43.24 -31.25
CA PRO A 57 -22.95 -42.59 -31.23
C PRO A 57 -22.98 -41.18 -31.85
N HIS A 58 -23.85 -40.91 -32.82
CA HIS A 58 -24.00 -39.56 -33.39
C HIS A 58 -24.55 -38.57 -32.37
N TYR A 59 -25.48 -39.03 -31.53
CA TYR A 59 -26.04 -38.23 -30.45
C TYR A 59 -24.98 -37.83 -29.43
N GLN A 60 -24.16 -38.80 -28.98
CA GLN A 60 -23.07 -38.51 -28.04
C GLN A 60 -22.06 -37.51 -28.60
N GLN A 61 -21.77 -37.58 -29.90
CA GLN A 61 -20.88 -36.62 -30.55
C GLN A 61 -21.51 -35.23 -30.66
N ALA A 62 -22.80 -35.13 -30.97
CA ALA A 62 -23.54 -33.86 -30.97
C ALA A 62 -23.55 -33.22 -29.57
N MET A 63 -23.79 -34.00 -28.52
CA MET A 63 -23.74 -33.56 -27.12
C MET A 63 -22.36 -33.04 -26.72
N LYS A 64 -21.28 -33.76 -27.07
CA LYS A 64 -19.90 -33.30 -26.84
C LYS A 64 -19.62 -31.97 -27.55
N ASN A 65 -20.08 -31.82 -28.79
CA ASN A 65 -19.91 -30.59 -29.56
C ASN A 65 -20.70 -29.42 -28.96
N ALA A 66 -21.96 -29.64 -28.57
CA ALA A 66 -22.79 -28.63 -27.90
C ALA A 66 -22.15 -28.18 -26.58
N ARG A 67 -21.69 -29.13 -25.75
CA ARG A 67 -20.99 -28.81 -24.50
C ARG A 67 -19.71 -28.01 -24.73
N ARG A 68 -18.90 -28.35 -25.75
CA ARG A 68 -17.70 -27.57 -26.09
C ARG A 68 -18.04 -26.14 -26.50
N ARG A 69 -19.10 -25.94 -27.29
CA ARG A 69 -19.57 -24.61 -27.70
C ARG A 69 -20.06 -23.80 -26.51
N TYR A 70 -20.82 -24.43 -25.61
CA TYR A 70 -21.25 -23.81 -24.36
C TYR A 70 -20.07 -23.35 -23.50
N GLU A 71 -19.09 -24.22 -23.24
CA GLU A 71 -17.92 -23.86 -22.43
C GLU A 71 -17.09 -22.74 -23.10
N ALA A 72 -16.95 -22.77 -24.42
CA ALA A 72 -16.28 -21.69 -25.17
C ALA A 72 -17.03 -20.35 -25.06
N ALA A 73 -18.37 -20.36 -25.20
CA ALA A 73 -19.20 -19.17 -25.03
C ALA A 73 -19.12 -18.62 -23.60
N LYS A 74 -19.15 -19.51 -22.59
CA LYS A 74 -18.98 -19.15 -21.18
C LYS A 74 -17.62 -18.52 -20.91
N ALA A 75 -16.54 -19.07 -21.47
CA ALA A 75 -15.20 -18.50 -21.36
C ALA A 75 -15.09 -17.11 -22.00
N ALA A 76 -15.72 -16.91 -23.17
CA ALA A 76 -15.79 -15.61 -23.82
C ALA A 76 -16.57 -14.58 -22.98
N PHE A 77 -17.68 -14.98 -22.38
CA PHE A 77 -18.44 -14.13 -21.45
C PHE A 77 -17.60 -13.73 -20.23
N LEU A 78 -16.91 -14.68 -19.58
CA LEU A 78 -16.04 -14.36 -18.43
C LEU A 78 -14.89 -13.42 -18.81
N THR A 79 -14.34 -13.57 -20.02
CA THR A 79 -13.28 -12.68 -20.54
C THR A 79 -13.82 -11.26 -20.75
N SER A 80 -15.01 -11.11 -21.33
CA SER A 80 -15.63 -9.79 -21.52
C SER A 80 -16.06 -9.15 -20.19
N GLU A 81 -16.51 -9.93 -19.19
CA GLU A 81 -16.71 -9.42 -17.84
C GLU A 81 -15.43 -8.87 -17.22
N GLN A 82 -14.30 -9.58 -17.38
CA GLN A 82 -13.02 -9.11 -16.87
C GLN A 82 -12.61 -7.78 -17.51
N LYS A 83 -12.75 -7.66 -18.85
CA LYS A 83 -12.51 -6.39 -19.55
C LYS A 83 -13.35 -5.23 -18.99
N VAL A 84 -14.61 -5.47 -18.63
CA VAL A 84 -15.47 -4.45 -18.00
C VAL A 84 -14.93 -4.06 -16.62
N ARG A 85 -14.48 -5.02 -15.81
CA ARG A 85 -13.88 -4.73 -14.49
C ARG A 85 -12.62 -3.88 -14.63
N ASP A 86 -11.74 -4.25 -15.55
CA ASP A 86 -10.48 -3.53 -15.79
C ASP A 86 -10.76 -2.10 -16.30
N ALA A 87 -11.69 -1.94 -17.24
CA ALA A 87 -12.09 -0.62 -17.75
C ALA A 87 -12.74 0.27 -16.68
N LYS A 88 -13.53 -0.31 -15.75
CA LYS A 88 -14.05 0.43 -14.59
C LYS A 88 -12.93 0.91 -13.66
N ALA A 89 -11.92 0.07 -13.43
CA ALA A 89 -10.76 0.43 -12.63
C ALA A 89 -9.97 1.58 -13.27
N GLU A 90 -9.80 1.58 -14.61
CA GLU A 90 -9.19 2.69 -15.35
C GLU A 90 -9.97 4.00 -15.18
N VAL A 91 -11.30 3.97 -15.32
CA VAL A 91 -12.16 5.15 -15.11
C VAL A 91 -12.00 5.68 -13.68
N SER A 92 -12.05 4.82 -12.68
CA SER A 92 -11.87 5.22 -11.27
C SER A 92 -10.48 5.82 -11.02
N ALA A 93 -9.43 5.26 -11.61
CA ALA A 93 -8.07 5.79 -11.47
C ALA A 93 -7.91 7.17 -12.13
N ALA A 94 -8.54 7.37 -13.30
CA ALA A 94 -8.55 8.67 -13.97
C ALA A 94 -9.30 9.73 -13.16
N GLN A 95 -10.44 9.36 -12.55
CA GLN A 95 -11.20 10.27 -11.68
C GLN A 95 -10.38 10.70 -10.45
N ILE A 96 -9.70 9.77 -9.77
CA ILE A 96 -8.85 10.09 -8.61
C ILE A 96 -7.75 11.10 -8.98
N LYS A 97 -7.18 10.99 -10.19
CA LYS A 97 -6.18 11.96 -10.68
C LYS A 97 -6.77 13.35 -10.85
N ILE A 98 -7.96 13.46 -11.46
CA ILE A 98 -8.68 14.73 -11.62
C ILE A 98 -8.91 15.37 -10.24
N ASP A 99 -9.49 14.63 -9.30
CA ASP A 99 -9.77 15.13 -7.95
C ASP A 99 -8.49 15.62 -7.23
N THR A 100 -7.35 14.97 -7.50
CA THR A 100 -6.05 15.34 -6.94
C THR A 100 -5.56 16.67 -7.52
N PHE A 101 -5.66 16.85 -8.84
CA PHE A 101 -5.27 18.09 -9.51
C PHE A 101 -6.20 19.26 -9.17
N GLU A 102 -7.51 19.02 -9.06
CA GLU A 102 -8.47 20.04 -8.62
C GLU A 102 -8.19 20.51 -7.19
N ARG A 103 -7.85 19.58 -6.28
CA ARG A 103 -7.43 19.94 -4.92
C ARG A 103 -6.16 20.79 -4.93
N ALA A 104 -5.14 20.39 -5.72
CA ALA A 104 -3.88 21.14 -5.82
C ALA A 104 -4.10 22.56 -6.37
N LEU A 105 -4.94 22.72 -7.40
CA LEU A 105 -5.32 24.02 -7.94
C LEU A 105 -6.06 24.88 -6.90
N SER A 106 -7.00 24.28 -6.17
CA SER A 106 -7.74 25.00 -5.12
C SER A 106 -6.83 25.47 -3.98
N GLU A 107 -5.85 24.65 -3.59
CA GLU A 107 -4.84 25.01 -2.60
C GLU A 107 -3.96 26.16 -3.12
N GLU A 108 -3.50 26.11 -4.36
CA GLU A 108 -2.69 27.18 -4.97
C GLU A 108 -3.47 28.51 -5.04
N GLU A 109 -4.74 28.48 -5.46
CA GLU A 109 -5.61 29.67 -5.46
C GLU A 109 -5.87 30.22 -4.06
N ALA A 110 -5.94 29.34 -3.04
CA ALA A 110 -6.05 29.76 -1.64
C ALA A 110 -4.76 30.40 -1.14
N TRP A 111 -3.60 29.86 -1.54
CA TRP A 111 -2.29 30.45 -1.26
C TRP A 111 -2.13 31.82 -1.92
N GLU A 112 -2.49 31.99 -3.19
CA GLU A 112 -2.41 33.28 -3.88
C GLU A 112 -3.32 34.33 -3.24
N ARG A 113 -4.55 33.96 -2.89
CA ARG A 113 -5.49 34.84 -2.16
C ARG A 113 -4.98 35.20 -0.76
N GLY A 114 -4.41 34.23 -0.04
CA GLY A 114 -3.89 34.41 1.32
C GLY A 114 -2.58 35.20 1.39
N ALA A 115 -1.67 35.00 0.43
CA ALA A 115 -0.40 35.71 0.32
C ALA A 115 -0.58 37.21 0.04
N SER A 116 -1.63 37.57 -0.70
CA SER A 116 -2.03 38.97 -0.92
C SER A 116 -2.53 39.67 0.36
N GLY A 117 -3.13 38.92 1.29
CA GLY A 117 -3.72 39.48 2.52
C GLY A 117 -2.79 39.59 3.73
N ARG A 118 -1.77 38.73 3.85
CA ARG A 118 -0.94 38.63 5.09
C ARG A 118 0.36 39.45 5.08
N PHE A 119 0.79 39.97 3.94
CA PHE A 119 2.05 40.74 3.85
C PHE A 119 2.00 42.18 4.39
N ARG A 120 0.87 42.64 4.94
CA ARG A 120 0.80 43.97 5.61
C ARG A 120 0.61 43.94 7.14
N GLY A 121 0.41 42.78 7.77
CA GLY A 121 0.06 42.71 9.20
C GLY A 121 1.00 41.91 10.11
N ASP A 122 1.66 40.86 9.61
CA ASP A 122 2.18 39.80 10.49
C ASP A 122 3.68 39.86 10.81
N HIS A 123 4.42 40.88 10.35
CA HIS A 123 5.81 41.08 10.79
C HIS A 123 5.94 41.47 12.28
N ALA A 124 4.84 41.84 12.96
CA ALA A 124 4.85 42.13 14.39
C ALA A 124 4.68 40.87 15.26
N ASN A 125 4.14 39.77 14.74
CA ASN A 125 3.82 38.58 15.55
C ASN A 125 4.71 37.36 15.26
N GLU A 126 5.34 37.29 14.09
CA GLU A 126 6.29 36.21 13.74
C GLU A 126 7.61 36.25 14.54
N SER A 127 8.00 37.43 15.03
CA SER A 127 9.16 37.59 15.91
C SER A 127 8.99 36.84 17.25
N ASN A 128 7.75 36.74 17.75
CA ASN A 128 7.47 36.13 19.06
C ASN A 128 7.36 34.58 18.99
N LEU A 129 6.91 34.03 17.87
CA LEU A 129 6.78 32.58 17.67
C LEU A 129 8.12 31.90 17.32
N ARG A 130 9.00 32.56 16.55
CA ARG A 130 10.37 32.06 16.31
C ARG A 130 11.22 32.03 17.59
N GLY A 131 10.96 32.91 18.55
CA GLY A 131 11.63 32.91 19.86
C GLY A 131 11.24 31.71 20.75
N GLN A 132 9.99 31.26 20.71
CA GLN A 132 9.53 30.14 21.53
C GLN A 132 9.97 28.77 21.00
N TYR A 133 10.04 28.58 19.67
CA TYR A 133 10.53 27.31 19.11
C TYR A 133 12.04 27.13 19.31
N ARG A 134 12.83 28.21 19.30
CA ARG A 134 14.27 28.14 19.57
C ARG A 134 14.57 27.78 21.04
N LYS A 135 13.80 28.34 21.99
CA LYS A 135 13.94 28.00 23.42
C LYS A 135 13.57 26.54 23.73
N ARG A 136 12.53 26.01 23.08
CA ARG A 136 12.12 24.60 23.28
C ARG A 136 13.09 23.59 22.66
N SER A 137 13.77 23.94 21.56
CA SER A 137 14.80 23.08 20.96
C SER A 137 16.08 23.02 21.79
N GLU A 138 16.47 24.11 22.47
CA GLU A 138 17.67 24.14 23.31
C GLU A 138 17.49 23.43 24.67
N GLU A 139 16.26 23.30 25.17
CA GLU A 139 15.95 22.51 26.38
C GLU A 139 16.00 21.00 26.12
N TRP A 140 15.64 20.55 24.92
CA TRP A 140 15.70 19.12 24.57
C TRP A 140 17.15 18.62 24.43
N ASP A 141 18.02 19.41 23.79
CA ASP A 141 19.45 19.11 23.63
C ASP A 141 20.23 19.16 24.97
N LYS A 142 19.81 19.99 25.93
CA LYS A 142 20.43 20.02 27.27
C LYS A 142 20.02 18.83 28.15
N SER A 143 18.87 18.19 27.89
CA SER A 143 18.40 17.05 28.69
C SER A 143 19.13 15.72 28.38
N GLN A 144 19.78 15.60 27.21
CA GLN A 144 20.48 14.38 26.80
C GLN A 144 22.01 14.42 27.03
N GLY A 145 22.57 15.58 27.37
CA GLY A 145 24.02 15.81 27.37
C GLY A 145 24.79 15.61 28.68
N TRP A 146 24.16 15.26 29.81
CA TRP A 146 24.80 15.39 31.13
C TRP A 146 24.87 14.12 32.00
N ASN A 147 24.99 12.93 31.42
CA ASN A 147 25.30 11.71 32.20
C ASN A 147 26.62 11.01 31.81
N GLN A 148 27.51 11.66 31.06
CA GLN A 148 28.88 11.17 30.83
C GLN A 148 29.90 12.02 31.59
N LYS A 149 29.93 11.91 32.92
CA LYS A 149 31.11 12.39 33.66
C LYS A 149 31.40 11.59 34.92
N LYS A 150 32.44 10.77 34.78
CA LYS A 150 33.40 10.35 35.80
C LYS A 150 32.91 9.42 36.91
N GLU A 151 33.18 8.14 36.71
CA GLU A 151 33.76 7.32 37.79
C GLU A 151 35.10 6.76 37.33
N LYS A 152 36.18 7.33 37.90
CA LYS A 152 37.51 6.76 37.90
C LYS A 152 37.54 5.68 38.98
N ARG A 153 37.88 4.44 38.64
CA ARG A 153 38.34 3.43 39.62
C ARG A 153 39.81 3.08 39.37
N PRO A 154 40.58 2.80 40.45
CA PRO A 154 42.02 2.63 40.40
C PRO A 154 42.45 1.20 40.00
N ARG A 155 43.71 1.12 39.54
CA ARG A 155 44.52 -0.07 39.26
C ARG A 155 44.45 -1.17 40.34
N ALA A 156 44.28 -2.41 39.89
CA ALA A 156 44.85 -3.65 40.46
C ALA A 156 45.06 -4.59 39.25
N ALA A 157 46.30 -4.85 38.81
CA ALA A 157 47.22 -5.89 39.29
C ALA A 157 46.82 -7.32 38.85
N ASP A 158 47.64 -7.85 37.93
CA ASP A 158 48.06 -9.22 37.66
C ASP A 158 47.11 -10.40 37.35
N ALA A 159 47.54 -11.13 36.31
CA ALA A 159 47.46 -12.59 36.07
C ALA A 159 46.19 -13.23 35.48
N SER A 160 46.17 -13.42 34.15
CA SER A 160 46.11 -14.74 33.47
C SER A 160 45.70 -14.62 32.00
N PRO A 161 46.21 -15.47 31.09
CA PRO A 161 45.82 -15.46 29.68
C PRO A 161 44.43 -16.08 29.50
N ALA A 162 43.46 -15.27 29.09
CA ALA A 162 42.14 -15.74 28.68
C ALA A 162 42.22 -16.42 27.30
N PRO A 163 41.43 -17.49 27.06
CA PRO A 163 41.39 -18.17 25.76
C PRO A 163 40.81 -17.25 24.67
N PRO A 164 41.10 -17.52 23.39
CA PRO A 164 40.68 -16.64 22.30
C PRO A 164 39.16 -16.50 22.28
N LEU A 165 38.70 -15.25 22.50
CA LEU A 165 37.32 -14.84 22.25
C LEU A 165 37.01 -15.15 20.78
N LYS A 166 36.22 -16.21 20.56
CA LYS A 166 35.47 -16.37 19.32
C LYS A 166 34.67 -15.08 19.16
N LYS A 167 35.03 -14.26 18.16
CA LYS A 167 34.21 -13.13 17.73
C LYS A 167 32.82 -13.71 17.46
N GLN A 168 31.87 -13.47 18.36
CA GLN A 168 30.46 -13.74 18.11
C GLN A 168 30.15 -12.97 16.82
N SER A 169 29.96 -13.69 15.72
CA SER A 169 29.46 -13.08 14.49
C SER A 169 28.17 -12.38 14.88
N ALA A 170 28.12 -11.06 14.68
CA ALA A 170 26.92 -10.27 14.91
C ALA A 170 25.71 -11.04 14.39
N ASN A 171 24.71 -11.28 15.26
CA ASN A 171 23.47 -11.96 14.94
C ASN A 171 22.76 -11.17 13.85
N ARG A 172 23.05 -11.50 12.58
CA ARG A 172 22.39 -10.89 11.45
C ARG A 172 21.06 -11.61 11.22
N SER A 173 20.00 -10.84 10.99
CA SER A 173 18.70 -11.40 10.62
C SER A 173 18.87 -12.20 9.34
N THR A 174 18.54 -13.50 9.37
CA THR A 174 18.62 -14.35 8.18
C THR A 174 17.46 -14.05 7.23
N SER A 175 17.63 -14.36 5.94
CA SER A 175 16.54 -14.23 4.96
C SER A 175 15.30 -15.05 5.34
N GLU A 176 15.51 -16.18 6.03
CA GLU A 176 14.44 -17.06 6.53
C GLU A 176 13.64 -16.36 7.63
N GLN A 177 14.30 -15.75 8.63
CA GLN A 177 13.62 -14.99 9.68
C GLN A 177 12.80 -13.82 9.14
N ILE A 178 13.32 -13.13 8.11
CA ILE A 178 12.58 -12.06 7.44
C ILE A 178 11.34 -12.62 6.75
N GLN A 179 11.47 -13.74 6.04
CA GLN A 179 10.36 -14.38 5.35
C GLN A 179 9.29 -14.88 6.34
N ASP A 180 9.70 -15.51 7.43
CA ASP A 180 8.81 -15.97 8.50
C ASP A 180 8.04 -14.81 9.13
N TRP A 181 8.71 -13.68 9.35
CA TRP A 181 8.06 -12.47 9.86
C TRP A 181 6.99 -11.93 8.89
N HIS A 182 7.28 -11.91 7.58
CA HIS A 182 6.29 -11.51 6.57
C HIS A 182 5.09 -12.45 6.54
N GLN A 183 5.32 -13.75 6.69
CA GLN A 183 4.24 -14.73 6.79
C GLN A 183 3.39 -14.53 8.06
N ALA A 184 4.04 -14.30 9.20
CA ALA A 184 3.36 -13.99 10.45
C ALA A 184 2.48 -12.72 10.33
N CYS A 185 2.98 -11.67 9.67
CA CYS A 185 2.19 -10.48 9.35
C CYS A 185 0.98 -10.82 8.47
N ALA A 186 1.18 -11.59 7.40
CA ALA A 186 0.12 -11.97 6.49
C ALA A 186 -0.97 -12.81 7.17
N GLU A 187 -0.62 -13.68 8.11
CA GLU A 187 -1.57 -14.47 8.90
C GLU A 187 -2.30 -13.60 9.93
N ALA A 188 -1.59 -12.78 10.70
CA ALA A 188 -2.17 -11.89 11.69
C ALA A 188 -3.16 -10.88 11.06
N PHE A 189 -2.87 -10.38 9.86
CA PHE A 189 -3.70 -9.37 9.21
C PHE A 189 -4.94 -9.93 8.50
N LYS A 190 -5.12 -11.26 8.44
CA LYS A 190 -6.36 -11.87 7.92
C LYS A 190 -7.55 -11.60 8.84
N ASP A 191 -7.33 -11.62 10.15
CA ASP A 191 -8.36 -11.40 11.17
C ASP A 191 -7.92 -10.36 12.20
N MET A 192 -7.93 -9.09 11.78
CA MET A 192 -7.53 -7.97 12.62
C MET A 192 -8.41 -7.81 13.87
N ALA A 193 -9.65 -8.31 13.85
CA ALA A 193 -10.55 -8.25 15.01
C ALA A 193 -10.09 -9.16 16.16
N GLN A 194 -9.29 -10.19 15.88
CA GLN A 194 -8.70 -11.09 16.87
C GLN A 194 -7.25 -10.74 17.23
N MET A 195 -6.65 -9.78 16.55
CA MET A 195 -5.24 -9.45 16.73
C MET A 195 -5.01 -8.77 18.09
N ARG A 196 -4.18 -9.39 18.94
CA ARG A 196 -3.79 -8.86 20.25
C ARG A 196 -2.37 -8.30 20.31
N VAL A 197 -1.49 -8.78 19.43
CA VAL A 197 -0.08 -8.40 19.37
C VAL A 197 0.32 -8.21 17.92
N PHE A 198 1.09 -7.17 17.64
CA PHE A 198 1.67 -6.93 16.32
C PHE A 198 2.94 -7.77 16.15
N PRO A 199 3.12 -8.51 15.05
CA PRO A 199 4.35 -9.29 14.83
C PRO A 199 5.58 -8.39 14.78
N GLU A 200 6.52 -8.57 15.71
CA GLU A 200 7.73 -7.76 15.78
C GLU A 200 8.71 -8.14 14.65
N PRO A 201 9.28 -7.16 13.93
CA PRO A 201 10.27 -7.44 12.90
C PRO A 201 11.56 -8.00 13.51
N PRO A 202 12.31 -8.83 12.77
CA PRO A 202 13.60 -9.32 13.21
C PRO A 202 14.61 -8.17 13.28
N CYS A 203 14.81 -7.63 14.49
CA CYS A 203 15.69 -6.50 14.76
C CYS A 203 17.12 -6.96 15.09
N GLU A 204 18.10 -6.35 14.42
CA GLU A 204 19.51 -6.38 14.85
C GLU A 204 19.76 -5.23 15.85
N PRO A 205 20.79 -5.30 16.71
CA PRO A 205 21.20 -4.12 17.47
C PRO A 205 21.66 -3.02 16.49
N CYS A 206 20.83 -1.99 16.31
CA CYS A 206 21.13 -0.81 15.50
C CYS A 206 20.97 0.45 16.35
N SER A 207 21.80 1.46 16.09
CA SER A 207 21.69 2.78 16.72
C SER A 207 20.40 3.50 16.31
N ASP A 208 19.84 3.16 15.15
CA ASP A 208 18.66 3.78 14.58
C ASP A 208 17.55 2.74 14.34
N LEU A 209 16.38 2.94 14.97
CA LEU A 209 15.22 2.05 14.86
C LEU A 209 14.77 1.81 13.41
N GLY A 210 14.89 2.83 12.55
CA GLY A 210 14.51 2.73 11.13
C GLY A 210 15.42 1.83 10.29
N CYS A 211 16.68 1.62 10.71
CA CYS A 211 17.68 0.90 9.93
C CYS A 211 17.36 -0.60 9.82
N ASN A 212 16.74 -1.19 10.85
CA ASN A 212 16.43 -2.62 10.90
C ASN A 212 15.16 -2.97 10.12
N ILE A 213 14.16 -2.11 10.23
CA ILE A 213 12.89 -2.31 9.52
C ILE A 213 13.14 -2.26 8.02
N ALA A 214 13.94 -1.31 7.54
CA ALA A 214 14.24 -1.15 6.12
C ALA A 214 14.83 -2.42 5.48
N LYS A 215 15.75 -3.10 6.19
CA LYS A 215 16.34 -4.36 5.74
C LYS A 215 15.29 -5.47 5.52
N CYS A 216 14.20 -5.47 6.28
CA CYS A 216 13.13 -6.45 6.11
C CYS A 216 12.36 -6.27 4.79
N PHE A 217 12.51 -5.12 4.13
CA PHE A 217 11.84 -4.77 2.88
C PHE A 217 12.79 -4.63 1.69
N GLU A 218 14.11 -4.66 1.92
CA GLU A 218 15.12 -4.47 0.87
C GLU A 218 15.01 -5.56 -0.22
N GLY A 219 15.04 -5.14 -1.49
CA GLY A 219 14.95 -6.04 -2.65
C GLY A 219 13.55 -6.60 -2.96
N ARG A 220 12.51 -6.28 -2.17
CA ARG A 220 11.13 -6.67 -2.48
C ARG A 220 10.55 -5.76 -3.58
N SER A 221 9.94 -6.35 -4.59
CA SER A 221 9.23 -5.61 -5.65
C SER A 221 7.81 -5.16 -5.24
N THR A 222 7.35 -5.59 -4.07
CA THR A 222 5.96 -5.40 -3.58
C THR A 222 5.79 -4.22 -2.62
N LEU A 223 6.74 -3.27 -2.56
CA LEU A 223 6.70 -2.15 -1.61
C LEU A 223 5.38 -1.35 -1.64
N LYS A 224 4.75 -1.22 -2.81
CA LYS A 224 3.42 -0.60 -2.94
C LYS A 224 2.34 -1.36 -2.16
N THR A 225 2.34 -2.68 -2.26
CA THR A 225 1.41 -3.56 -1.56
C THR A 225 1.71 -3.54 -0.07
N ASP A 226 2.98 -3.63 0.31
CA ASP A 226 3.44 -3.58 1.70
C ASP A 226 3.03 -2.25 2.36
N ARG A 227 3.16 -1.11 1.64
CA ARG A 227 2.70 0.21 2.12
C ARG A 227 1.20 0.22 2.45
N LEU A 228 0.37 -0.34 1.57
CA LEU A 228 -1.07 -0.44 1.83
C LEU A 228 -1.35 -1.41 2.98
N LEU A 229 -0.55 -2.48 3.09
CA LEU A 229 -0.68 -3.50 4.12
C LEU A 229 -0.54 -2.91 5.52
N PHE A 230 0.49 -2.08 5.72
CA PHE A 230 0.84 -1.47 7.00
C PHE A 230 0.16 -0.11 7.28
N HIS A 231 -0.77 0.35 6.43
CA HIS A 231 -1.44 1.63 6.64
C HIS A 231 -2.22 1.63 7.98
N PRO A 232 -2.02 2.63 8.86
CA PRO A 232 -2.58 2.62 10.22
C PRO A 232 -4.12 2.57 10.26
N ASP A 233 -4.80 3.02 9.20
CA ASP A 233 -6.28 2.96 9.12
C ASP A 233 -6.84 1.55 8.95
N ARG A 234 -6.04 0.60 8.42
CA ARG A 234 -6.48 -0.79 8.29
C ARG A 234 -6.73 -1.44 9.65
N PHE A 235 -6.03 -0.98 10.68
CA PHE A 235 -6.10 -1.49 12.04
C PHE A 235 -7.23 -0.87 12.87
N SER A 236 -8.21 -0.22 12.23
CA SER A 236 -9.41 0.32 12.90
C SER A 236 -10.32 -0.76 13.49
N SER A 237 -10.29 -1.98 12.95
CA SER A 237 -11.07 -3.13 13.44
C SER A 237 -10.42 -3.89 14.60
N VAL A 238 -9.20 -3.52 14.99
CA VAL A 238 -8.48 -4.11 16.12
C VAL A 238 -9.19 -3.77 17.44
N PRO A 239 -9.21 -4.69 18.44
CA PRO A 239 -9.80 -4.43 19.76
C PRO A 239 -9.28 -3.15 20.41
N GLU A 240 -10.20 -2.37 21.01
CA GLU A 240 -9.93 -1.02 21.53
C GLU A 240 -8.76 -0.98 22.52
N ASP A 241 -8.62 -2.01 23.35
CA ASP A 241 -7.61 -2.11 24.41
C ASP A 241 -6.17 -2.19 23.88
N VAL A 242 -5.97 -2.69 22.66
CA VAL A 242 -4.65 -2.86 22.03
C VAL A 242 -4.47 -2.05 20.75
N ARG A 243 -5.55 -1.41 20.26
CA ARG A 243 -5.59 -0.72 18.96
C ARG A 243 -4.49 0.33 18.83
N GLU A 244 -4.33 1.19 19.83
CA GLU A 244 -3.37 2.30 19.75
C GLU A 244 -1.92 1.81 19.68
N THR A 245 -1.58 0.78 20.47
CA THR A 245 -0.26 0.13 20.44
C THR A 245 0.03 -0.48 19.06
N ILE A 246 -0.96 -1.18 18.51
CA ILE A 246 -0.85 -1.81 17.18
C ILE A 246 -0.77 -0.75 16.08
N ARG A 247 -1.58 0.31 16.12
CA ARG A 247 -1.52 1.41 15.15
C ARG A 247 -0.18 2.12 15.17
N ARG A 248 0.42 2.30 16.35
CA ARG A 248 1.76 2.88 16.50
C ARG A 248 2.83 2.00 15.82
N ALA A 249 2.85 0.71 16.11
CA ALA A 249 3.78 -0.23 15.49
C ALA A 249 3.60 -0.31 13.96
N ALA A 250 2.35 -0.36 13.49
CA ALA A 250 2.04 -0.33 12.06
C ALA A 250 2.49 0.98 11.40
N ASN A 251 2.32 2.12 12.07
CA ASN A 251 2.75 3.42 11.58
C ASN A 251 4.28 3.51 11.44
N GLU A 252 5.05 2.91 12.36
CA GLU A 252 6.51 2.83 12.23
C GLU A 252 6.91 2.05 10.97
N MET A 253 6.28 0.89 10.73
CA MET A 253 6.50 0.11 9.49
C MET A 253 6.10 0.93 8.26
N PHE A 254 4.95 1.60 8.30
CA PHE A 254 4.43 2.41 7.20
C PHE A 254 5.37 3.54 6.82
N VAL A 255 5.92 4.28 7.78
CA VAL A 255 6.86 5.38 7.53
C VAL A 255 8.11 4.86 6.81
N VAL A 256 8.66 3.73 7.26
CA VAL A 256 9.84 3.12 6.64
C VAL A 256 9.54 2.65 5.21
N VAL A 257 8.48 1.87 5.01
CA VAL A 257 8.09 1.37 3.68
C VAL A 257 7.75 2.52 2.73
N ASN A 258 7.06 3.56 3.22
CA ASN A 258 6.73 4.73 2.43
C ASN A 258 7.98 5.53 2.03
N GLY A 259 8.98 5.64 2.90
CA GLY A 259 10.27 6.24 2.58
C GLY A 259 11.06 5.45 1.53
N MET A 260 10.95 4.11 1.54
CA MET A 260 11.60 3.24 0.55
C MET A 260 10.91 3.18 -0.82
N TYR A 261 9.63 3.56 -0.89
CA TYR A 261 8.86 3.56 -2.14
C TYR A 261 9.04 4.84 -2.99
N GLN A 262 9.62 5.90 -2.43
CA GLN A 262 9.89 7.15 -3.13
C GLN A 262 10.97 6.98 -4.20
#